data_AF-A0A2I0PNI3-F1
#
_entry.id   AF-A0A2I0PNI3-F1
#
_cell.length_a   1.000
_cell.length_b   1.000
_cell.length_c   1.000
_cell.angle_alpha   90.00
_cell.angle_beta   90.00
_cell.angle_gamma   90.00
#
_symmetry.space_group_name_H-M   'P 1'
#
loop_
_entity.id
_entity.type
_entity.pdbx_description
1 polymer ?
#
loop_
_entity_poly.entity_id
_entity_poly.type
_entity_poly.pdbx_seq_one_letter_code
_entity_poly.pdbx_strand_id
1 'polypeptide(L)'
;MKTKLMILIIFISITLICGCTQSDITKIDQLSSQINSHLQKGDDYYNQSAKDINNDDINASLDKCDSAFTEYNSARTLTSQAQSYAQSAQDDVYIQYLQLVLSEIDAKLNATSELRTAGQLFQTGDNETANSNLRSANSMMVNAQDFQKQKEQLVKENPNKFK
;
A
#
# COMPACT_ATOMS: atom_id res chain seq x y z
N MET A 1 -65.36 -31.55 11.53
CA MET A 1 -65.82 -30.15 11.57
C MET A 1 -64.63 -29.26 11.95
N LYS A 2 -64.38 -28.21 11.15
CA LYS A 2 -63.62 -26.97 11.44
C LYS A 2 -62.06 -27.02 11.45
N THR A 3 -61.52 -26.90 10.24
CA THR A 3 -60.52 -25.93 9.72
C THR A 3 -59.51 -25.19 10.62
N LYS A 4 -58.30 -24.99 10.02
CA LYS A 4 -57.20 -24.01 10.28
C LYS A 4 -56.07 -24.57 11.15
N LEU A 5 -54.80 -24.58 10.74
CA LEU A 5 -53.99 -23.46 10.27
C LEU A 5 -52.79 -23.96 9.42
N MET A 6 -52.52 -23.25 8.33
CA MET A 6 -51.36 -23.39 7.45
C MET A 6 -50.21 -22.55 8.00
N ILE A 7 -49.00 -23.09 8.17
CA ILE A 7 -47.75 -22.31 8.11
C ILE A 7 -46.70 -23.09 7.32
N LEU A 8 -46.43 -22.55 6.14
CA LEU A 8 -45.40 -22.88 5.18
C LEU A 8 -44.05 -22.37 5.74
N ILE A 9 -43.14 -23.27 6.13
CA ILE A 9 -41.75 -22.87 6.43
C ILE A 9 -40.96 -22.99 5.14
N ILE A 10 -40.79 -21.84 4.50
CA ILE A 10 -39.93 -21.64 3.34
C ILE A 10 -38.48 -21.75 3.81
N PHE A 11 -37.79 -22.82 3.44
CA PHE A 11 -36.32 -22.86 3.42
C PHE A 11 -35.85 -22.02 2.22
N ILE A 12 -35.66 -20.70 2.42
CA ILE A 12 -34.81 -19.91 1.53
C ILE A 12 -33.37 -20.27 1.90
N SER A 13 -32.83 -21.26 1.21
CA SER A 13 -31.39 -21.46 1.10
C SER A 13 -30.81 -20.28 0.31
N ILE A 14 -30.20 -19.34 1.03
CA ILE A 14 -29.38 -18.26 0.50
C ILE A 14 -28.10 -18.90 -0.06
N THR A 15 -28.16 -19.42 -1.27
CA THR A 15 -26.99 -19.88 -2.02
C THR A 15 -26.87 -19.06 -3.30
N LEU A 16 -26.66 -17.76 -3.16
CA LEU A 16 -26.40 -16.85 -4.30
C LEU A 16 -25.34 -15.76 -3.99
N ILE A 17 -24.45 -15.97 -3.01
CA ILE A 17 -23.35 -15.01 -2.72
C ILE A 17 -21.96 -15.53 -3.14
N CYS A 18 -21.80 -16.83 -3.44
CA CYS A 18 -20.48 -17.38 -3.78
C CYS A 18 -19.93 -16.92 -5.14
N GLY A 19 -20.74 -16.29 -6.00
CA GLY A 19 -20.30 -15.80 -7.32
C GLY A 19 -19.61 -14.44 -7.29
N CYS A 20 -20.00 -13.54 -6.37
CA CYS A 20 -19.41 -12.20 -6.28
C CYS A 20 -18.03 -12.23 -5.62
N THR A 21 -17.89 -13.01 -4.54
CA THR A 21 -16.67 -13.08 -3.71
C THR A 21 -15.46 -13.60 -4.49
N GLN A 22 -15.65 -14.63 -5.33
CA GLN A 22 -14.57 -15.17 -6.17
C GLN A 22 -14.09 -14.16 -7.23
N SER A 23 -15.02 -13.35 -7.77
CA SER A 23 -14.70 -12.33 -8.78
C SER A 23 -13.86 -11.20 -8.19
N ASP A 24 -14.13 -10.81 -6.94
CA ASP A 24 -13.45 -9.70 -6.28
C ASP A 24 -12.05 -10.10 -5.80
N ILE A 25 -11.86 -11.33 -5.32
CA ILE A 25 -10.54 -11.88 -4.99
C ILE A 25 -9.63 -11.92 -6.24
N THR A 26 -10.17 -12.37 -7.38
CA THR A 26 -9.40 -12.41 -8.64
C THR A 26 -8.92 -11.01 -9.07
N LYS A 27 -9.70 -9.95 -8.79
CA LYS A 27 -9.30 -8.57 -9.07
C LYS A 27 -8.19 -8.10 -8.12
N ILE A 28 -8.23 -8.49 -6.84
CA ILE A 28 -7.16 -8.20 -5.87
C ILE A 28 -5.83 -8.81 -6.34
N ASP A 29 -5.85 -10.06 -6.80
CA ASP A 29 -4.64 -10.74 -7.29
C ASP A 29 -4.05 -10.03 -8.52
N GLN A 30 -4.90 -9.62 -9.47
CA GLN A 30 -4.48 -8.87 -10.66
C GLN A 30 -3.87 -7.51 -10.31
N LEU A 31 -4.43 -6.81 -9.32
CA LEU A 31 -3.89 -5.53 -8.85
C LEU A 31 -2.59 -5.72 -8.07
N SER A 32 -2.44 -6.82 -7.33
CA SER A 32 -1.27 -7.09 -6.49
C SER A 32 0.04 -7.09 -7.28
N SER A 33 0.05 -7.67 -8.49
CA SER A 33 1.24 -7.62 -9.35
C SER A 33 1.60 -6.19 -9.79
N GLN A 34 0.60 -5.33 -10.03
CA GLN A 34 0.83 -3.94 -10.44
C GLN A 34 1.28 -3.08 -9.26
N ILE A 35 0.64 -3.26 -8.09
CA ILE A 35 1.04 -2.62 -6.83
C ILE A 35 2.51 -2.92 -6.53
N ASN A 36 2.92 -4.19 -6.59
CA ASN A 36 4.31 -4.58 -6.34
C ASN A 36 5.29 -3.99 -7.35
N SER A 37 4.91 -3.94 -8.63
CA SER A 37 5.74 -3.32 -9.68
C SER A 37 5.97 -1.82 -9.42
N HIS A 38 4.92 -1.09 -9.07
CA HIS A 38 5.02 0.33 -8.72
C HIS A 38 5.81 0.55 -7.41
N LEU A 39 5.62 -0.29 -6.39
CA LEU A 39 6.41 -0.24 -5.16
C LEU A 39 7.91 -0.44 -5.44
N GLN A 40 8.28 -1.46 -6.22
CA GLN A 40 9.67 -1.74 -6.57
C GLN A 40 10.32 -0.57 -7.32
N LYS A 41 9.63 -0.02 -8.33
CA LYS A 41 10.13 1.17 -9.05
C LYS A 41 10.27 2.39 -8.14
N GLY A 42 9.29 2.59 -7.25
CA GLY A 42 9.35 3.66 -6.25
C GLY A 42 10.57 3.51 -5.33
N ASP A 43 10.83 2.28 -4.85
CA ASP A 43 11.99 1.96 -4.02
C ASP A 43 13.31 2.21 -4.78
N ASP A 44 13.39 1.79 -6.03
CA ASP A 44 14.56 2.01 -6.90
C ASP A 44 14.83 3.51 -7.09
N TYR A 45 13.80 4.30 -7.41
CA TYR A 45 13.93 5.75 -7.56
C TYR A 45 14.29 6.46 -6.25
N TYR A 46 13.67 6.07 -5.13
CA TYR A 46 13.99 6.63 -3.81
C TYR A 46 15.45 6.36 -3.42
N ASN A 47 15.90 5.12 -3.59
CA ASN A 47 17.28 4.73 -3.29
C ASN A 47 18.28 5.46 -4.19
N GLN A 48 17.96 5.62 -5.47
CA GLN A 48 18.78 6.40 -6.39
C GLN A 48 18.82 7.88 -5.98
N SER A 49 17.69 8.46 -5.60
CA SER A 49 17.63 9.84 -5.09
C SER A 49 18.51 10.05 -3.86
N ALA A 50 18.47 9.13 -2.89
CA ALA A 50 19.32 9.18 -1.71
C ALA A 50 20.81 9.07 -2.06
N LYS A 51 21.15 8.21 -3.02
CA LYS A 51 22.52 8.08 -3.54
C LYS A 51 22.98 9.36 -4.24
N ASP A 52 22.11 10.00 -5.01
CA ASP A 52 22.42 11.23 -5.75
C ASP A 52 22.68 12.40 -4.78
N ILE A 53 21.87 12.53 -3.70
CA ILE A 53 22.15 13.48 -2.61
C ILE A 53 23.53 13.25 -1.98
N ASN A 54 23.89 11.99 -1.71
CA ASN A 54 25.20 11.66 -1.11
C ASN A 54 26.39 11.95 -2.05
N ASN A 55 26.14 12.12 -3.35
CA ASN A 55 27.15 12.47 -4.36
C ASN A 55 27.07 13.95 -4.78
N ASP A 56 26.32 14.78 -4.03
CA ASP A 56 26.05 16.20 -4.34
C ASP A 56 25.35 16.44 -5.70
N ASP A 57 24.74 15.41 -6.30
CA ASP A 57 23.94 15.54 -7.53
C ASP A 57 22.47 15.85 -7.18
N ILE A 58 22.25 17.05 -6.68
CA ILE A 58 20.95 17.44 -6.12
C ILE A 58 19.85 17.49 -7.17
N ASN A 59 20.14 17.91 -8.41
CA ASN A 59 19.14 17.98 -9.46
C ASN A 59 18.66 16.58 -9.86
N ALA A 60 19.59 15.63 -10.07
CA ALA A 60 19.22 14.24 -10.35
C ALA A 60 18.40 13.65 -9.19
N SER A 61 18.79 13.95 -7.94
CA SER A 61 18.06 13.51 -6.77
C SER A 61 16.60 13.99 -6.74
N LEU A 62 16.35 15.26 -7.10
CA LEU A 62 15.00 15.84 -7.13
C LEU A 62 14.12 15.19 -8.21
N ASP A 63 14.67 14.93 -9.40
CA ASP A 63 13.98 14.22 -10.49
C ASP A 63 13.60 12.79 -10.08
N LYS A 64 14.50 12.12 -9.34
CA LYS A 64 14.26 10.78 -8.80
C LYS A 64 13.22 10.78 -7.68
N CYS A 65 13.19 11.81 -6.82
CA CYS A 65 12.10 12.00 -5.86
C CYS A 65 10.73 12.14 -6.56
N ASP A 66 10.64 12.92 -7.64
CA ASP A 66 9.38 13.07 -8.39
C ASP A 66 8.93 11.76 -9.03
N SER A 67 9.89 10.99 -9.55
CA SER A 67 9.64 9.66 -10.10
C SER A 67 9.15 8.69 -9.01
N ALA A 68 9.82 8.64 -7.86
CA ALA A 68 9.42 7.80 -6.73
C ALA A 68 8.02 8.17 -6.21
N PHE A 69 7.74 9.47 -6.06
CA PHE A 69 6.44 9.96 -5.61
C PHE A 69 5.31 9.56 -6.58
N THR A 70 5.56 9.60 -7.88
CA THR A 70 4.60 9.17 -8.91
C THR A 70 4.29 7.67 -8.83
N GLU A 71 5.32 6.84 -8.70
CA GLU A 71 5.18 5.39 -8.59
C GLU A 71 4.46 4.99 -7.30
N TYR A 72 4.83 5.57 -6.16
CA TYR A 72 4.15 5.31 -4.88
C TYR A 72 2.69 5.77 -4.88
N ASN A 73 2.35 6.91 -5.49
CA ASN A 73 0.94 7.32 -5.61
C ASN A 73 0.15 6.35 -6.50
N SER A 74 0.76 5.84 -7.57
CA SER A 74 0.13 4.82 -8.41
C SER A 74 -0.13 3.53 -7.63
N ALA A 75 0.86 3.07 -6.85
CA ALA A 75 0.68 1.95 -5.91
C ALA A 75 -0.44 2.23 -4.89
N ARG A 76 -0.51 3.45 -4.34
CA ARG A 76 -1.53 3.86 -3.37
C ARG A 76 -2.93 3.76 -3.95
N THR A 77 -3.15 4.33 -5.14
CA THR A 77 -4.44 4.28 -5.84
C THR A 77 -4.90 2.85 -6.12
N LEU A 78 -4.01 2.01 -6.64
CA LEU A 78 -4.31 0.60 -6.90
C LEU A 78 -4.59 -0.17 -5.61
N THR A 79 -3.88 0.13 -4.53
CA THR A 79 -4.11 -0.49 -3.22
C THR A 79 -5.46 -0.07 -2.63
N SER A 80 -5.86 1.19 -2.73
CA SER A 80 -7.19 1.66 -2.31
C SER A 80 -8.31 0.99 -3.12
N GLN A 81 -8.09 0.77 -4.42
CA GLN A 81 -9.03 0.02 -5.26
C GLN A 81 -9.14 -1.44 -4.80
N ALA A 82 -8.00 -2.11 -4.58
CA ALA A 82 -7.99 -3.48 -4.06
C ALA A 82 -8.68 -3.56 -2.69
N GLN A 83 -8.49 -2.56 -1.82
CA GLN A 83 -9.11 -2.52 -0.50
C GLN A 83 -10.63 -2.44 -0.59
N SER A 84 -11.15 -1.69 -1.57
CA SER A 84 -12.59 -1.61 -1.84
C SER A 84 -13.16 -2.96 -2.26
N TYR A 85 -12.41 -3.77 -3.02
CA TYR A 85 -12.81 -5.15 -3.36
C TYR A 85 -12.79 -6.06 -2.13
N ALA A 86 -11.76 -5.96 -1.27
CA ALA A 86 -11.68 -6.72 -0.04
C ALA A 86 -12.85 -6.40 0.93
N GLN A 87 -13.20 -5.12 1.05
CA GLN A 87 -14.36 -4.66 1.82
C GLN A 87 -15.68 -5.18 1.24
N SER A 88 -15.83 -5.14 -0.07
CA SER A 88 -17.03 -5.66 -0.76
C SER A 88 -17.18 -7.18 -0.57
N ALA A 89 -16.06 -7.91 -0.56
CA ALA A 89 -16.00 -9.33 -0.29
C ALA A 89 -16.11 -9.69 1.21
N GLN A 90 -16.09 -8.69 2.10
CA GLN A 90 -16.06 -8.86 3.56
C GLN A 90 -14.91 -9.77 4.04
N ASP A 91 -13.74 -9.64 3.41
CA ASP A 91 -12.57 -10.46 3.72
C ASP A 91 -11.60 -9.71 4.64
N ASP A 92 -11.80 -9.86 5.95
CA ASP A 92 -11.04 -9.13 6.98
C ASP A 92 -9.51 -9.31 6.85
N VAL A 93 -9.05 -10.48 6.40
CA VAL A 93 -7.61 -10.74 6.20
C VAL A 93 -7.07 -9.87 5.07
N TYR A 94 -7.77 -9.79 3.94
CA TYR A 94 -7.35 -8.90 2.84
C TYR A 94 -7.54 -7.43 3.19
N ILE A 95 -8.58 -7.06 3.94
CA ILE A 95 -8.78 -5.69 4.41
C ILE A 95 -7.58 -5.25 5.26
N GLN A 96 -7.19 -6.07 6.25
CA GLN A 96 -6.04 -5.79 7.10
C GLN A 96 -4.73 -5.77 6.31
N TYR A 97 -4.53 -6.73 5.40
CA TYR A 97 -3.36 -6.77 4.53
C TYR A 97 -3.21 -5.48 3.71
N LEU A 98 -4.27 -5.04 3.05
CA LEU A 98 -4.25 -3.86 2.18
C LEU A 98 -4.14 -2.56 2.99
N GLN A 99 -4.65 -2.52 4.21
CA GLN A 99 -4.43 -1.40 5.12
C GLN A 99 -2.96 -1.27 5.54
N LEU A 100 -2.26 -2.40 5.76
CA LEU A 100 -0.82 -2.40 6.02
C LEU A 100 -0.03 -1.95 4.79
N VAL A 101 -0.42 -2.38 3.58
CA VAL A 101 0.19 -1.91 2.33
C VAL A 101 -0.01 -0.40 2.14
N LEU A 102 -1.20 0.14 2.42
CA LEU A 102 -1.43 1.59 2.38
C LEU A 102 -0.55 2.34 3.38
N SER A 103 -0.42 1.81 4.60
CA SER A 103 0.42 2.42 5.65
C SER A 103 1.90 2.41 5.27
N GLU A 104 2.38 1.34 4.66
CA GLU A 104 3.72 1.24 4.06
C GLU A 104 3.91 2.31 2.98
N ILE A 105 2.98 2.43 2.03
CA ILE A 105 3.05 3.39 0.93
C ILE A 105 3.02 4.84 1.44
N ASP A 106 2.13 5.16 2.39
CA ASP A 106 2.03 6.51 2.96
C ASP A 106 3.32 6.90 3.69
N ALA A 107 3.96 5.96 4.40
CA ALA A 107 5.27 6.18 5.00
C ALA A 107 6.36 6.45 3.94
N LYS A 108 6.37 5.69 2.83
CA LYS A 108 7.31 5.90 1.70
C LYS A 108 7.07 7.24 0.98
N LEU A 109 5.82 7.65 0.80
CA LEU A 109 5.47 8.97 0.23
C LEU A 109 5.97 10.12 1.11
N ASN A 110 5.74 10.03 2.42
CA ASN A 110 6.23 11.03 3.37
C ASN A 110 7.77 11.05 3.39
N ALA A 111 8.42 9.88 3.39
CA ALA A 111 9.87 9.79 3.32
C ALA A 111 10.44 10.45 2.05
N THR A 112 9.78 10.25 0.90
CA THR A 112 10.14 10.86 -0.37
C THR A 112 9.98 12.38 -0.34
N SER A 113 8.91 12.86 0.31
CA SER A 113 8.68 14.31 0.49
C SER A 113 9.77 14.94 1.34
N GLU A 114 10.15 14.33 2.47
CA GLU A 114 11.24 14.80 3.33
C GLU A 114 12.59 14.77 2.59
N LEU A 115 12.86 13.71 1.82
CA LEU A 115 14.09 13.61 1.00
C LEU A 115 14.16 14.72 -0.06
N ARG A 116 13.03 15.01 -0.71
CA ARG A 116 12.91 16.12 -1.67
C ARG A 116 13.16 17.47 -1.00
N THR A 117 12.55 17.71 0.17
CA THR A 117 12.77 18.94 0.95
C THR A 117 14.23 19.08 1.35
N ALA A 118 14.88 17.99 1.79
CA ALA A 118 16.31 17.99 2.10
C ALA A 118 17.15 18.41 0.88
N GLY A 119 16.87 17.84 -0.30
CA GLY A 119 17.53 18.23 -1.55
C GLY A 119 17.38 19.73 -1.84
N GLN A 120 16.18 20.28 -1.74
CA GLN A 120 15.93 21.71 -1.95
C GLN A 120 16.71 22.60 -0.96
N LEU A 121 16.77 22.21 0.31
CA LEU A 121 17.50 22.94 1.35
C LEU A 121 19.01 22.92 1.14
N PHE A 122 19.56 21.82 0.62
CA PHE A 122 20.98 21.77 0.22
C PHE A 122 21.29 22.77 -0.91
N GLN A 123 20.38 22.99 -1.86
CA GLN A 123 20.57 24.00 -2.91
C GLN A 123 20.65 25.43 -2.35
N THR A 124 19.97 25.70 -1.23
CA THR A 124 19.98 27.01 -0.57
C THR A 124 21.06 27.14 0.51
N GLY A 125 21.85 26.08 0.74
CA GLY A 125 22.90 26.04 1.75
C GLY A 125 22.41 25.85 3.20
N ASP A 126 21.14 25.50 3.40
CA ASP A 126 20.58 25.21 4.72
C ASP A 126 20.83 23.75 5.10
N ASN A 127 22.10 23.45 5.37
CA ASN A 127 22.55 22.09 5.62
C ASN A 127 22.02 21.51 6.95
N GLU A 128 21.77 22.35 7.96
CA GLU A 128 21.26 21.88 9.25
C GLU A 128 19.82 21.37 9.10
N THR A 129 18.95 22.17 8.50
CA THR A 129 17.56 21.79 8.26
C THR A 129 17.48 20.65 7.25
N ALA A 130 18.32 20.63 6.20
CA ALA A 130 18.39 19.53 5.25
C ALA A 130 18.71 18.19 5.95
N ASN A 131 19.72 18.18 6.83
CA ASN A 131 20.07 16.99 7.59
C ASN A 131 18.97 16.53 8.56
N SER A 132 18.17 17.46 9.09
CA SER A 132 16.98 17.11 9.88
C SER A 132 15.95 16.36 9.03
N ASN A 133 15.65 16.85 7.82
CA ASN A 133 14.74 16.21 6.88
C ASN A 133 15.26 14.83 6.43
N LEU A 134 16.57 14.66 6.22
CA LEU A 134 17.15 13.34 5.93
C LEU A 134 16.89 12.33 7.07
N ARG A 135 17.00 12.77 8.33
CA ARG A 135 16.69 11.91 9.50
C ARG A 135 15.19 11.56 9.55
N SER A 136 14.32 12.52 9.27
CA SER A 136 12.87 12.28 9.15
C SER A 136 12.56 11.26 8.06
N ALA A 137 13.14 11.43 6.87
CA ALA A 137 12.99 10.51 5.75
C ALA A 137 13.40 9.07 6.14
N ASN A 138 14.56 8.92 6.77
CA ASN A 138 15.04 7.62 7.26
C ASN A 138 14.10 7.00 8.30
N SER A 139 13.60 7.79 9.25
CA SER A 139 12.64 7.33 10.27
C SER A 139 11.35 6.81 9.62
N MET A 140 10.84 7.51 8.60
CA MET A 140 9.66 7.08 7.85
C MET A 140 9.91 5.80 7.05
N MET A 141 11.10 5.62 6.47
CA MET A 141 11.47 4.35 5.81
C MET A 141 11.58 3.19 6.80
N VAL A 142 12.04 3.44 8.03
CA VAL A 142 12.01 2.43 9.10
C VAL A 142 10.58 2.03 9.44
N ASN A 143 9.65 3.00 9.52
CA ASN A 143 8.23 2.70 9.72
C ASN A 143 7.64 1.89 8.55
N ALA A 144 8.00 2.22 7.30
CA ALA A 144 7.58 1.46 6.13
C ALA A 144 8.04 -0.02 6.22
N GLN A 145 9.27 -0.26 6.66
CA GLN A 145 9.79 -1.62 6.90
C GLN A 145 9.04 -2.36 8.01
N ASP A 146 8.57 -1.65 9.05
CA ASP A 146 7.77 -2.27 10.09
C ASP A 146 6.40 -2.73 9.56
N PHE A 147 5.72 -1.90 8.77
CA PHE A 147 4.48 -2.30 8.09
C PHE A 147 4.72 -3.48 7.13
N GLN A 148 5.85 -3.50 6.42
CA GLN A 148 6.21 -4.65 5.58
C GLN A 148 6.33 -5.94 6.41
N LYS A 149 6.98 -5.90 7.59
CA LYS A 149 7.10 -7.07 8.48
C LYS A 149 5.74 -7.52 9.00
N GLN A 150 4.88 -6.59 9.40
CA GLN A 150 3.52 -6.90 9.85
C GLN A 150 2.71 -7.56 8.73
N LYS A 151 2.82 -7.05 7.50
CA LYS A 151 2.19 -7.62 6.30
C LYS A 151 2.69 -9.04 6.02
N GLU A 152 4.01 -9.27 6.07
CA GLU A 152 4.61 -10.60 5.89
C GLU A 152 4.17 -11.58 6.99
N GLN A 153 4.03 -11.11 8.23
CA GLN A 153 3.53 -11.93 9.33
C GLN A 153 2.07 -12.34 9.10
N LEU A 154 1.21 -11.41 8.67
CA LEU A 154 -0.19 -11.70 8.34
C LEU A 154 -0.30 -12.76 7.23
N VAL A 155 0.56 -12.68 6.21
CA VAL A 155 0.64 -13.68 5.14
C VAL A 155 1.02 -15.06 5.68
N LYS A 156 2.05 -15.13 6.55
CA LYS A 156 2.50 -16.38 7.18
C LYS A 156 1.43 -17.03 8.06
N GLU A 157 0.64 -16.22 8.75
CA GLU A 157 -0.47 -16.69 9.60
C GLU A 157 -1.67 -17.19 8.78
N ASN A 158 -1.79 -16.77 7.51
CA ASN A 158 -2.93 -17.07 6.64
C ASN A 158 -2.52 -17.70 5.30
N PRO A 159 -1.75 -18.80 5.27
CA PRO A 159 -1.17 -19.35 4.05
C PRO A 159 -2.21 -19.82 3.02
N ASN A 160 -3.43 -20.16 3.47
CA ASN A 160 -4.50 -20.58 2.57
C ASN A 160 -5.09 -19.43 1.73
N LYS A 161 -4.87 -18.18 2.15
CA LYS A 161 -5.35 -16.96 1.49
C LYS A 161 -4.37 -16.43 0.45
N PHE A 162 -3.08 -16.52 0.73
CA PHE A 162 -2.01 -15.99 -0.10
C PHE A 162 -1.26 -17.16 -0.74
N LYS A 163 -1.65 -17.53 -1.97
CA LYS A 163 -1.06 -18.64 -2.73
C LYS A 163 -0.12 -18.16 -3.81
#